data_AF-A0A2H4HID1-F1
#
_entry.id   AF-A0A2H4HID1-F1
#
_cell.length_a   1.000
_cell.length_b   1.000
_cell.length_c   1.000
_cell.angle_alpha   90.00
_cell.angle_beta   90.00
_cell.angle_gamma   90.00
#
_symmetry.space_group_name_H-M   'P 1'
#
loop_
_entity.id
_entity.type
_entity.pdbx_description
1 polymer ?
#
loop_
_entity_poly.entity_id
_entity_poly.type
_entity_poly.pdbx_seq_one_letter_code
_entity_poly.pdbx_strand_id
1 'polypeptide(L)'
;TRQEASVLNIDMKANICCVKYNPGSSNFIAVGSADHHIHYYDLRNISQPLHVFSGHKKAVSYVKFLSNNELTSASTDSTLRLWDVKDNLPVRTFRGHTNEKNFVGLTV
;
A
#
# COMPACT_ATOMS: atom_id res chain seq x y z
N THR A 1 -2.92 22.93 -25.21
CA THR A 1 -2.62 22.85 -23.76
C THR A 1 -2.21 21.43 -23.44
N ARG A 2 -0.94 21.20 -23.07
CA ARG A 2 -0.32 19.86 -22.93
C ARG A 2 -0.86 19.10 -21.70
N GLN A 3 -2.13 18.69 -21.72
CA GLN A 3 -2.71 17.81 -20.70
C GLN A 3 -2.29 16.34 -20.84
N GLU A 4 -1.75 15.94 -21.99
CA GLU A 4 -1.31 14.56 -22.23
C GLU A 4 0.01 14.19 -21.51
N ALA A 5 0.75 15.18 -21.00
CA ALA A 5 1.96 14.95 -20.21
C ALA A 5 1.70 14.83 -18.69
N SER A 6 0.45 15.03 -18.24
CA SER A 6 0.09 15.08 -16.81
C SER A 6 -0.46 13.76 -16.25
N VAL A 7 -0.44 12.68 -17.03
CA VAL A 7 -0.95 11.38 -16.59
C VAL A 7 0.22 10.39 -16.49
N LEU A 8 0.62 10.09 -15.26
CA LEU A 8 1.54 9.00 -14.95
C LEU A 8 0.70 7.71 -14.87
N ASN A 9 0.94 6.75 -15.77
CA ASN A 9 0.24 5.45 -15.74
C ASN A 9 1.13 4.37 -15.14
N ILE A 10 0.60 3.64 -14.15
CA ILE A 10 1.25 2.47 -13.56
C ILE A 10 0.36 1.26 -13.85
N ASP A 11 0.73 0.49 -14.87
CA ASP A 11 -0.01 -0.71 -15.26
C ASP A 11 0.30 -1.85 -14.28
N MET A 12 -0.64 -2.10 -13.36
CA MET A 12 -0.56 -3.21 -12.41
C MET A 12 -1.34 -4.42 -12.93
N LYS A 13 -0.82 -5.62 -12.67
CA LYS A 13 -1.40 -6.90 -13.13
C LYS A 13 -2.63 -7.35 -12.34
N ALA A 14 -2.95 -6.66 -11.24
CA ALA A 14 -4.04 -7.01 -10.33
C ALA A 14 -4.82 -5.75 -9.94
N ASN A 15 -6.04 -5.96 -9.44
CA ASN A 15 -6.91 -4.86 -9.03
C ASN A 15 -6.27 -4.06 -7.89
N ILE A 16 -6.30 -2.73 -8.04
CA ILE A 16 -5.85 -1.80 -7.01
C ILE A 16 -7.02 -1.54 -6.07
N CYS A 17 -6.86 -1.87 -4.78
CA CYS A 17 -7.89 -1.67 -3.78
C CYS A 17 -7.77 -0.30 -3.10
N CYS A 18 -6.53 0.20 -2.95
CA CYS A 18 -6.28 1.49 -2.30
C CYS A 18 -4.93 2.07 -2.73
N VAL A 19 -4.82 3.39 -2.69
CA VAL A 19 -3.58 4.13 -2.93
C VAL A 19 -3.44 5.22 -1.88
N LYS A 20 -2.23 5.42 -1.35
CA LYS A 20 -1.96 6.51 -0.41
C LYS A 20 -0.58 7.12 -0.63
N TYR A 21 -0.51 8.45 -0.62
CA TYR A 21 0.74 9.19 -0.62
C TYR A 21 1.46 9.09 0.72
N ASN A 22 2.79 9.09 0.67
CA ASN A 22 3.61 9.31 1.85
C ASN A 22 3.36 10.73 2.38
N PRO A 23 3.13 10.92 3.69
CA PRO A 23 2.83 12.23 4.26
C PRO A 23 4.00 13.22 4.17
N GLY A 24 5.24 12.74 4.10
CA GLY A 24 6.44 13.57 4.03
C GLY A 24 6.91 13.89 2.62
N SER A 25 6.41 13.19 1.60
CA SER A 25 6.86 13.38 0.22
C SER A 25 5.80 12.92 -0.79
N SER A 26 5.43 13.80 -1.71
CA SER A 26 4.53 13.48 -2.82
C SER A 26 5.14 12.55 -3.87
N ASN A 27 6.45 12.26 -3.77
CA ASN A 27 7.11 11.37 -4.72
C ASN A 27 6.84 9.90 -4.42
N PHE A 28 6.35 9.56 -3.22
CA PHE A 28 6.16 8.16 -2.84
C PHE A 28 4.69 7.83 -2.63
N ILE A 29 4.29 6.68 -3.16
CA ILE A 29 2.94 6.14 -2.96
C ILE A 29 3.01 4.68 -2.50
N ALA A 30 2.11 4.30 -1.62
CA ALA A 30 1.81 2.91 -1.30
C ALA A 30 0.52 2.50 -2.03
N VAL A 31 0.55 1.34 -2.66
CA VAL A 31 -0.56 0.77 -3.43
C VAL A 31 -0.90 -0.60 -2.85
N GLY A 32 -2.09 -0.73 -2.26
CA GLY A 32 -2.62 -2.01 -1.81
C GLY A 32 -3.29 -2.73 -2.97
N SER A 33 -2.81 -3.94 -3.27
CA SER A 33 -3.23 -4.72 -4.43
C SER A 33 -4.02 -5.97 -4.02
N ALA A 34 -4.87 -6.43 -4.93
CA ALA A 34 -5.58 -7.69 -4.83
C ALA A 34 -4.64 -8.91 -4.99
N ASP A 35 -3.39 -8.71 -5.41
CA ASP A 35 -2.35 -9.75 -5.44
C ASP A 35 -1.77 -10.11 -4.06
N HIS A 36 -2.32 -9.54 -2.98
CA HIS A 36 -1.92 -9.73 -1.59
C HIS A 36 -0.64 -8.99 -1.16
N HIS A 37 -0.14 -8.09 -2.00
CA HIS A 37 1.05 -7.30 -1.72
C HIS A 37 0.73 -5.81 -1.62
N ILE A 38 1.63 -5.09 -0.95
CA ILE A 38 1.67 -3.64 -1.04
C ILE A 38 2.85 -3.25 -1.92
N HIS A 39 2.56 -2.52 -2.98
CA HIS A 39 3.58 -2.00 -3.88
C HIS A 39 3.90 -0.57 -3.48
N TYR A 40 5.15 -0.31 -3.12
CA TYR A 40 5.63 1.02 -2.77
C TYR A 40 6.41 1.59 -3.96
N TYR A 41 5.96 2.72 -4.51
CA TYR A 41 6.50 3.32 -5.72
C TYR A 41 7.15 4.67 -5.46
N ASP A 42 8.21 4.95 -6.22
CA ASP A 42 8.69 6.31 -6.46
C ASP A 42 8.11 6.80 -7.78
N LEU A 43 7.29 7.85 -7.74
CA LEU A 43 6.67 8.45 -8.92
C LEU A 43 7.69 9.07 -9.89
N ARG A 44 8.93 9.31 -9.43
CA ARG A 44 10.03 9.76 -10.31
C ARG A 44 10.56 8.63 -11.18
N ASN A 45 10.36 7.38 -10.79
CA ASN A 45 10.72 6.19 -11.56
C ASN A 45 9.71 5.05 -11.33
N ILE A 46 8.67 5.03 -12.15
CA ILE A 46 7.57 4.05 -12.06
C ILE A 46 7.85 2.70 -12.70
N SER A 47 9.01 2.51 -13.32
CA SER A 47 9.30 1.29 -14.09
C SER A 47 9.24 0.03 -13.24
N GLN A 48 9.58 0.15 -11.95
CA GLN A 48 9.48 -0.89 -10.94
C GLN A 48 9.10 -0.25 -9.59
N PRO A 49 8.39 -0.98 -8.72
CA PRO A 49 8.21 -0.54 -7.34
C PRO A 49 9.57 -0.46 -6.63
N LEU A 50 9.74 0.53 -5.75
CA LEU A 50 10.88 0.59 -4.83
C LEU A 50 10.94 -0.66 -3.96
N HIS A 51 9.78 -1.09 -3.49
CA HIS A 51 9.65 -2.29 -2.69
C HIS A 51 8.26 -2.90 -2.80
N VAL A 52 8.19 -4.23 -2.63
CA VAL A 52 6.94 -4.98 -2.60
C VAL A 52 6.84 -5.68 -1.26
N PHE A 53 5.98 -5.18 -0.39
CA PHE A 53 5.75 -5.79 0.92
C PHE A 53 4.87 -7.03 0.76
N SER A 54 5.46 -8.18 1.02
CA SER A 54 4.79 -9.48 1.04
C SER A 54 4.48 -9.91 2.48
N GLY A 55 3.31 -10.50 2.68
CA GLY A 55 2.96 -11.10 3.98
C GLY A 55 1.46 -11.25 4.23
N HIS A 56 0.63 -10.42 3.59
CA HIS A 56 -0.81 -10.66 3.61
C HIS A 56 -1.15 -11.93 2.83
N LYS A 57 -2.17 -12.65 3.30
CA LYS A 57 -2.64 -13.89 2.67
C LYS A 57 -3.80 -13.67 1.70
N LYS A 58 -4.36 -12.47 1.70
CA LYS A 58 -5.48 -12.03 0.85
C LYS A 58 -5.29 -10.58 0.44
N ALA A 59 -6.19 -10.08 -0.41
CA ALA A 59 -6.19 -8.72 -0.94
C ALA A 59 -5.97 -7.67 0.15
N VAL A 60 -5.10 -6.69 -0.15
CA VAL A 60 -4.82 -5.57 0.74
C VAL A 60 -5.87 -4.50 0.51
N SER A 61 -6.81 -4.39 1.43
CA SER A 61 -7.97 -3.51 1.30
C SER A 61 -7.64 -2.05 1.58
N TYR A 62 -6.73 -1.76 2.51
CA TYR A 62 -6.33 -0.40 2.86
C TYR A 62 -4.83 -0.30 3.13
N VAL A 63 -4.28 0.88 2.84
CA VAL A 63 -2.94 1.30 3.23
C VAL A 63 -3.00 2.71 3.82
N LYS A 64 -2.31 2.93 4.94
CA LYS A 64 -2.27 4.20 5.68
C LYS A 64 -0.89 4.42 6.26
N PHE A 65 -0.36 5.61 6.10
CA PHE A 65 0.87 6.01 6.76
C PHE A 65 0.56 6.52 8.17
N LEU A 66 1.31 6.03 9.16
CA LEU A 66 1.32 6.59 10.52
C LEU A 66 2.33 7.74 10.61
N SER A 67 3.45 7.58 9.90
CA SER A 67 4.54 8.55 9.81
C SER A 67 5.18 8.47 8.42
N ASN A 68 6.24 9.25 8.19
CA ASN A 68 6.98 9.21 6.91
C ASN A 68 7.60 7.84 6.61
N ASN A 69 7.84 7.03 7.65
CA ASN A 69 8.52 5.74 7.54
C ASN A 69 7.63 4.56 7.92
N GLU A 70 6.49 4.78 8.56
CA GLU A 70 5.62 3.71 9.02
C GLU A 70 4.34 3.63 8.20
N LEU A 71 4.10 2.46 7.64
CA LEU A 71 2.92 2.13 6.86
C LEU A 71 2.14 1.03 7.56
N THR A 72 0.85 1.21 7.74
CA THR A 72 -0.09 0.16 8.13
C THR A 72 -0.94 -0.25 6.95
N SER A 73 -1.15 -1.56 6.82
CA SER A 73 -2.05 -2.15 5.84
C SER A 73 -3.13 -2.99 6.52
N ALA A 74 -4.31 -3.01 5.91
CA ALA A 74 -5.40 -3.92 6.26
C ALA A 74 -5.65 -4.89 5.12
N SER A 75 -5.99 -6.13 5.47
CA SER A 75 -6.34 -7.17 4.50
C SER A 75 -7.59 -7.92 4.93
N THR A 76 -8.22 -8.59 3.97
CA THR A 76 -9.33 -9.53 4.20
C THR A 76 -8.86 -10.87 4.77
N ASP A 77 -7.59 -10.98 5.17
CA ASP A 77 -7.04 -12.09 5.97
C ASP A 77 -7.23 -11.91 7.49
N SER A 78 -8.06 -10.94 7.90
CA SER A 78 -8.28 -10.58 9.31
C SER A 78 -7.02 -10.14 10.04
N THR A 79 -6.05 -9.57 9.32
CA THR A 79 -4.84 -8.99 9.90
C THR A 79 -4.65 -7.55 9.46
N LEU A 80 -4.09 -6.76 10.40
CA LEU A 80 -3.43 -5.51 10.09
C LEU A 80 -1.92 -5.76 10.17
N ARG A 81 -1.14 -5.15 9.30
CA ARG A 81 0.32 -5.24 9.34
C ARG A 81 0.94 -3.86 9.35
N LEU A 82 1.97 -3.69 10.18
CA LEU A 82 2.81 -2.51 10.22
C LEU A 82 4.13 -2.82 9.50
N TRP A 83 4.55 -1.89 8.67
CA TRP A 83 5.74 -1.98 7.82
C TRP A 83 6.57 -0.72 8.02
N ASP A 84 7.88 -0.91 8.01
CA ASP A 84 8.84 0.16 7.90
C ASP A 84 9.20 0.34 6.41
N VAL A 85 8.85 1.48 5.83
CA VAL A 85 9.14 1.80 4.42
C VAL A 85 10.54 2.37 4.19
N LYS A 86 11.26 2.73 5.26
CA LYS A 86 12.65 3.18 5.17
C LYS A 86 13.58 1.97 5.09
N ASP A 87 13.41 1.03 6.01
CA ASP A 87 14.24 -0.18 6.07
C ASP A 87 13.63 -1.35 5.26
N ASN A 88 12.41 -1.17 4.75
CA ASN A 88 11.65 -2.16 3.98
C ASN A 88 11.38 -3.46 4.76
N LEU A 89 11.04 -3.33 6.04
CA LEU A 89 10.88 -4.46 6.95
C LEU A 89 9.43 -4.60 7.47
N PRO A 90 8.94 -5.85 7.63
CA PRO A 90 7.73 -6.09 8.40
C PRO A 90 8.00 -5.85 9.90
N VAL A 91 7.24 -4.94 10.52
CA VAL A 91 7.42 -4.57 11.93
C VAL A 91 6.52 -5.41 12.84
N ARG A 92 5.22 -5.48 12.52
CA ARG A 92 4.24 -6.15 13.39
C ARG A 92 3.02 -6.63 12.62
N THR A 93 2.40 -7.70 13.10
CA THR A 93 1.08 -8.17 12.65
C THR A 93 0.10 -8.07 13.82
N PHE A 94 -1.05 -7.43 13.61
CA PHE A 94 -2.12 -7.32 14.57
C PHE A 94 -3.27 -8.25 14.18
N ARG A 95 -3.79 -8.99 15.16
CA ARG A 95 -4.90 -9.93 15.04
C ARG A 95 -5.92 -9.63 16.13
N GLY A 96 -7.17 -10.04 15.92
CA GLY A 96 -8.25 -9.90 16.91
C GLY A 96 -9.55 -9.35 16.33
N HIS A 97 -9.50 -8.73 15.15
CA HIS A 97 -10.69 -8.37 14.38
C HIS A 97 -11.01 -9.48 13.37
N THR A 98 -12.29 -9.62 13.03
CA THR A 98 -12.74 -10.53 11.96
C THR A 98 -13.05 -9.69 10.73
N ASN A 99 -12.21 -9.83 9.71
CA ASN A 99 -12.47 -9.25 8.40
C ASN A 99 -12.09 -10.24 7.30
N GLU A 100 -13.08 -10.93 6.77
CA GLU A 100 -12.85 -11.99 5.77
C GLU A 100 -13.25 -11.61 4.35
N LYS A 101 -14.01 -10.51 4.20
CA LYS A 101 -14.69 -10.17 2.93
C LYS A 101 -14.92 -8.68 2.68
N ASN A 102 -15.08 -7.84 3.71
CA ASN A 102 -15.58 -6.48 3.54
C ASN A 102 -14.47 -5.42 3.64
N PHE A 103 -14.73 -4.26 3.06
CA PHE A 103 -13.98 -3.04 3.27
C PHE A 103 -14.43 -2.40 4.59
N VAL A 104 -13.77 -2.77 5.69
CA VAL A 104 -14.18 -2.40 7.05
C VAL A 104 -13.64 -1.04 7.53
N GLY A 105 -12.89 -0.34 6.68
CA GLY A 105 -12.21 0.92 7.02
C GLY A 105 -10.93 0.71 7.83
N LEU A 106 -9.93 1.54 7.55
CA LEU A 106 -8.73 1.69 8.36
C LEU A 106 -8.51 3.18 8.62
N THR A 107 -8.55 3.58 9.89
CA THR A 107 -8.26 4.94 10.31
C THR A 107 -7.10 4.94 11.30
N VAL A 108 -6.27 5.98 11.20
CA VAL A 108 -5.16 6.32 12.09
C VAL A 108 -5.35 7.75 12.55
#